data_AF-A0A176RVQ5-F1
#
_entry.id   AF-A0A176RVQ5-F1
#
_cell.length_a   1.000
_cell.length_b   1.000
_cell.length_c   1.000
_cell.angle_alpha   90.00
_cell.angle_beta   90.00
_cell.angle_gamma   90.00
#
_symmetry.space_group_name_H-M   'P 1'
#
loop_
_entity.id
_entity.type
_entity.pdbx_description
1 polymer ?
#
loop_
_entity_poly.entity_id
_entity_poly.type
_entity_poly.pdbx_seq_one_letter_code
_entity_poly.pdbx_strand_id
1 'polypeptide(L)'
;MHIRGLDWERSFQYKIPNTVKPGLYSLLLSAEGQEPFAIPMIVSTRARGYKTKLLVLASTNTWQSYNIWGGRSRYRSFENDVSPNFMTLPKNPLARLKRAIFNRIPDQSKAMLRKWLGMKPVSYEWRFQKLTIHRPFTNCQLEGDNWIEPFTNHLAGGEWRLLAWLEKENIQYDIISGAELHQTPDILKHYKAIIFSTHCEYWTREMYEGIKKYHENNQLWLLNLSGNTMYREIEFFDDGSTRCVSLSFANSCADETQLLGVRFSMADYSTCAPYKILKPEHWAFKGLPINKEFPFFGGISLNQNTLKKYSRYDPGRPGVENGLCGMGASGWETDKLSRTAPKDFQIIAKGTNPRGGADMVVREPHGTKKRGGVFSASSLVFSGSLGVDFVCSLIVKNVIDRALDGPESKL
;
A
#
# COMPACT_ATOMS: atom_id res chain seq x y z
N MET A 1 24.07 -2.29 12.69
CA MET A 1 23.36 -2.50 11.42
C MET A 1 22.15 -1.58 11.24
N HIS A 2 21.11 -1.64 12.07
CA HIS A 2 19.85 -0.90 11.83
C HIS A 2 19.86 0.61 12.06
N ILE A 3 20.85 1.11 12.80
CA ILE A 3 20.93 2.54 13.18
C ILE A 3 21.94 3.28 12.30
N ARG A 4 23.11 2.67 12.06
CA ARG A 4 24.24 3.30 11.33
C ARG A 4 24.44 2.78 9.90
N GLY A 5 23.86 1.63 9.57
CA GLY A 5 24.12 0.93 8.31
C GLY A 5 25.16 -0.18 8.49
N LEU A 6 25.84 -0.50 7.40
CA LEU A 6 26.73 -1.65 7.27
C LEU A 6 28.21 -1.33 7.17
N ASP A 7 28.54 -0.04 7.02
CA ASP A 7 29.92 0.43 6.82
C ASP A 7 30.66 -0.33 5.70
N TRP A 8 29.92 -0.77 4.67
CA TRP A 8 30.49 -1.43 3.50
C TRP A 8 31.31 -0.46 2.65
N GLU A 9 32.44 -0.95 2.14
CA GLU A 9 33.19 -0.24 1.11
C GLU A 9 32.40 -0.23 -0.20
N ARG A 10 32.33 0.94 -0.83
CA ARG A 10 31.59 1.11 -2.09
C ARG A 10 32.31 0.38 -3.22
N SER A 11 31.71 -0.70 -3.71
CA SER A 11 32.27 -1.49 -4.82
C SER A 11 32.11 -0.85 -6.19
N PHE A 12 31.02 -0.11 -6.44
CA PHE A 12 30.81 0.63 -7.68
C PHE A 12 29.92 1.86 -7.47
N GLN A 13 29.96 2.80 -8.43
CA GLN A 13 29.05 3.94 -8.50
C GLN A 13 28.53 4.07 -9.92
N TYR A 14 27.22 4.24 -10.07
CA TYR A 14 26.58 4.50 -11.34
C TYR A 14 25.84 5.84 -11.31
N LYS A 15 26.15 6.72 -12.27
CA LYS A 15 25.43 7.98 -12.44
C LYS A 15 24.30 7.76 -13.44
N ILE A 16 23.07 7.85 -12.96
CA ILE A 16 21.88 7.74 -13.79
C ILE A 16 21.88 8.84 -14.88
N PRO A 17 21.73 8.50 -16.17
CA PRO A 17 21.67 9.49 -17.24
C PRO A 17 20.53 10.48 -17.05
N ASN A 18 20.73 11.74 -17.45
CA ASN A 18 19.68 12.77 -17.39
C ASN A 18 18.52 12.50 -18.37
N THR A 19 18.70 11.57 -19.31
CA THR A 19 17.72 11.15 -20.31
C THR A 19 16.83 9.99 -19.84
N VAL A 20 17.14 9.39 -18.68
CA VAL A 20 16.34 8.28 -18.17
C VAL A 20 14.91 8.74 -17.90
N LYS A 21 13.93 7.90 -18.22
CA LYS A 21 12.53 8.21 -17.92
C LYS A 21 12.28 8.04 -16.41
N PRO A 22 11.48 8.91 -15.78
CA PRO A 22 10.98 8.65 -14.43
C PRO A 22 10.26 7.29 -14.37
N GLY A 23 10.36 6.59 -13.24
CA GLY A 23 9.76 5.28 -13.07
C GLY A 23 10.35 4.46 -11.91
N LEU A 24 9.87 3.22 -11.79
CA LEU A 24 10.42 2.21 -10.89
C LEU A 24 11.43 1.36 -11.68
N TYR A 25 12.65 1.31 -11.17
CA TYR A 25 13.75 0.51 -11.69
C TYR A 25 14.18 -0.51 -10.66
N SER A 26 14.92 -1.52 -11.10
CA SER A 26 15.62 -2.44 -10.21
C SER A 26 17.07 -2.60 -10.62
N LEU A 27 17.94 -2.78 -9.62
CA LEU A 27 19.29 -3.26 -9.81
C LEU A 27 19.30 -4.76 -9.54
N LEU A 28 19.43 -5.56 -10.60
CA LEU A 28 19.56 -7.01 -10.51
C LEU A 28 21.01 -7.37 -10.15
N LEU A 29 21.19 -8.04 -9.02
CA LEU A 29 22.48 -8.56 -8.59
C LEU A 29 22.48 -10.09 -8.71
N SER A 30 23.48 -10.62 -9.39
CA SER A 30 23.71 -12.05 -9.59
C SER A 30 25.16 -12.41 -9.27
N ALA A 31 25.36 -13.60 -8.72
CA ALA A 31 26.68 -14.17 -8.46
C ALA A 31 26.61 -15.68 -8.68
N GLU A 32 27.72 -16.29 -9.09
CA GLU A 32 27.79 -17.73 -9.32
C GLU A 32 27.40 -18.52 -8.07
N GLY A 33 26.54 -19.53 -8.23
CA GLY A 33 26.03 -20.37 -7.14
C GLY A 33 25.09 -19.66 -6.16
N GLN A 34 24.72 -18.39 -6.41
CA GLN A 34 23.79 -17.64 -5.56
C GLN A 34 22.49 -17.32 -6.31
N GLU A 35 21.37 -17.34 -5.60
CA GLU A 35 20.11 -16.83 -6.15
C GLU A 35 20.26 -15.32 -6.46
N PRO A 36 19.87 -14.86 -7.66
CA PRO A 36 19.86 -13.43 -7.95
C PRO A 36 18.79 -12.72 -7.13
N PHE A 37 18.97 -11.43 -6.88
CA PHE A 37 17.95 -10.59 -6.25
C PHE A 37 17.96 -9.18 -6.83
N ALA A 38 16.79 -8.54 -6.82
CA ALA A 38 16.60 -7.19 -7.29
C ALA A 38 16.52 -6.18 -6.13
N ILE A 39 17.19 -5.05 -6.28
CA ILE A 39 17.06 -3.89 -5.38
C ILE A 39 16.19 -2.83 -6.05
N PRO A 40 15.02 -2.45 -5.51
CA PRO A 40 14.16 -1.43 -6.11
C PRO A 40 14.76 -0.03 -5.99
N MET A 41 14.51 0.80 -6.99
CA MET A 41 14.87 2.21 -7.02
C MET A 41 13.77 3.01 -7.72
N ILE A 42 13.42 4.17 -7.16
CA ILE A 42 12.59 5.16 -7.86
C ILE A 42 13.50 6.17 -8.53
N VAL A 43 13.27 6.40 -9.82
CA VAL A 43 13.77 7.59 -10.50
C VAL A 43 12.63 8.57 -10.61
N SER A 44 12.67 9.61 -9.79
CA SER A 44 11.55 10.56 -9.68
C SER A 44 11.51 11.58 -10.81
N THR A 45 10.32 12.11 -11.08
CA THR A 45 10.14 13.22 -12.00
C THR A 45 10.76 14.49 -11.41
N ARG A 46 11.74 15.06 -12.13
CA ARG A 46 12.39 16.33 -11.74
C ARG A 46 11.47 17.53 -11.98
N ALA A 47 11.67 18.62 -11.25
CA ALA A 47 10.87 19.85 -11.35
C ALA A 47 10.72 20.46 -12.76
N ARG A 48 11.76 20.34 -13.59
CA ARG A 48 11.71 20.79 -15.00
C ARG A 48 11.04 19.80 -15.95
N GLY A 49 10.60 18.66 -15.44
CA GLY A 49 10.08 17.52 -16.18
C GLY A 49 8.63 17.15 -15.85
N TYR A 50 7.91 17.95 -15.06
CA TYR A 50 6.46 17.76 -14.83
C TYR A 50 5.71 17.94 -16.14
N LYS A 51 5.42 16.84 -16.82
CA LYS A 51 4.81 16.83 -18.16
C LYS A 51 3.34 16.47 -18.13
N THR A 52 2.85 16.02 -16.97
CA THR A 52 1.51 15.44 -16.84
C THR A 52 0.74 16.12 -15.71
N LYS A 53 -0.54 15.76 -15.56
CA LYS A 53 -1.40 16.23 -14.45
C LYS A 53 -1.74 15.11 -13.46
N LEU A 54 -1.17 13.92 -13.65
CA LEU A 54 -1.34 12.75 -12.82
C LEU A 54 -0.02 12.42 -12.14
N LEU A 55 -0.03 12.36 -10.81
CA LEU A 55 1.13 11.96 -10.02
C LEU A 55 0.91 10.58 -9.40
N VAL A 56 1.91 9.71 -9.43
CA VAL A 56 1.95 8.48 -8.65
C VAL A 56 2.87 8.67 -7.46
N LEU A 57 2.37 8.36 -6.25
CA LEU A 57 3.18 8.32 -5.05
C LEU A 57 3.69 6.89 -4.85
N ALA A 58 5.01 6.69 -4.98
CA ALA A 58 5.63 5.43 -4.62
C ALA A 58 5.71 5.30 -3.09
N SER A 59 5.26 4.17 -2.54
CA SER A 59 5.18 3.98 -1.07
C SER A 59 6.51 3.57 -0.45
N THR A 60 7.59 4.27 -0.82
CA THR A 60 8.97 3.99 -0.38
C THR A 60 9.13 3.98 1.13
N ASN A 61 8.30 4.74 1.85
CA ASN A 61 8.27 4.77 3.31
C ASN A 61 7.79 3.43 3.87
N THR A 62 6.72 2.88 3.29
CA THR A 62 6.22 1.55 3.61
C THR A 62 7.28 0.49 3.30
N TRP A 63 7.90 0.56 2.12
CA TRP A 63 8.97 -0.36 1.72
C TRP A 63 10.07 -0.44 2.77
N GLN A 64 10.57 0.70 3.24
CA GLN A 64 11.61 0.77 4.26
C GLN A 64 11.15 0.32 5.65
N SER A 65 9.88 0.55 6.01
CA SER A 65 9.29 0.06 7.25
C SER A 65 9.19 -1.47 7.29
N TYR A 66 8.98 -2.11 6.14
CA TYR A 66 8.95 -3.57 6.01
C TYR A 66 10.34 -4.18 5.80
N ASN A 67 11.32 -3.39 5.36
CA ASN A 67 12.68 -3.84 5.12
C ASN A 67 13.30 -4.46 6.39
N ILE A 68 13.44 -5.80 6.38
CA ILE A 68 14.01 -6.59 7.48
C ILE A 68 15.53 -6.72 7.36
N TRP A 69 16.11 -6.20 6.28
CA TRP A 69 17.52 -6.40 6.00
C TRP A 69 18.36 -5.92 7.18
N GLY A 70 19.26 -6.79 7.60
CA GLY A 70 20.10 -6.67 8.79
C GLY A 70 19.53 -7.27 10.08
N GLY A 71 18.27 -7.72 10.06
CA GLY A 71 17.61 -8.40 11.17
C GLY A 71 16.51 -7.64 11.91
N ARG A 72 16.09 -6.44 11.47
CA ARG A 72 14.98 -5.67 12.07
C ARG A 72 14.23 -4.82 11.03
N SER A 73 12.91 -4.89 11.07
CA SER A 73 11.96 -4.01 10.37
C SER A 73 11.07 -3.30 11.40
N ARG A 74 9.84 -2.89 11.05
CA ARG A 74 8.77 -2.52 11.99
C ARG A 74 7.91 -3.70 12.44
N TYR A 75 8.05 -4.84 11.76
CA TYR A 75 7.21 -6.03 11.95
C TYR A 75 7.97 -7.23 12.50
N ARG A 76 9.31 -7.26 12.33
CA ARG A 76 10.16 -8.35 12.84
C ARG A 76 11.49 -7.80 13.39
N SER A 77 12.06 -8.51 14.35
CA SER A 77 13.40 -8.25 14.89
C SER A 77 14.04 -9.55 15.34
N PHE A 78 15.07 -10.05 14.65
CA PHE A 78 15.78 -11.27 15.04
C PHE A 78 16.51 -11.16 16.39
N GLU A 79 16.85 -9.93 16.81
CA GLU A 79 17.41 -9.66 18.14
C GLU A 79 16.40 -9.85 19.29
N ASN A 80 15.12 -9.55 19.06
CA ASN A 80 14.07 -9.53 20.10
C ASN A 80 13.05 -10.67 19.96
N ASP A 81 12.96 -11.24 18.77
CA ASP A 81 12.05 -12.31 18.39
C ASP A 81 12.85 -13.37 17.62
N VAL A 82 13.54 -14.23 18.38
CA VAL A 82 14.11 -15.48 17.86
C VAL A 82 12.95 -16.46 17.72
N SER A 83 12.11 -16.25 16.72
CA SER A 83 11.05 -17.20 16.40
C SER A 83 11.61 -18.29 15.49
N PRO A 84 11.84 -19.53 15.98
CA PRO A 84 12.05 -20.69 15.11
C PRO A 84 10.82 -21.02 14.25
N ASN A 85 9.66 -20.42 14.52
CA ASN A 85 8.36 -20.77 13.94
C ASN A 85 8.07 -20.15 12.57
N PHE A 86 9.06 -19.62 11.86
CA PHE A 86 8.84 -19.23 10.45
C PHE A 86 9.32 -20.28 9.44
N MET A 87 9.71 -21.47 9.92
CA MET A 87 9.75 -22.70 9.11
C MET A 87 8.72 -23.77 9.51
N THR A 88 7.90 -23.56 10.55
CA THR A 88 6.88 -24.56 10.92
C THR A 88 5.66 -23.95 11.60
N LEU A 89 4.50 -24.09 10.94
CA LEU A 89 3.19 -24.16 11.60
C LEU A 89 3.22 -25.19 12.72
N PRO A 90 2.48 -24.98 13.84
CA PRO A 90 2.02 -26.09 14.64
C PRO A 90 1.15 -26.97 13.72
N LYS A 91 1.71 -28.06 13.21
CA LYS A 91 1.01 -28.99 12.30
C LYS A 91 -0.24 -29.62 12.95
N ASN A 92 -0.37 -29.53 14.28
CA ASN A 92 -1.42 -30.20 15.03
C ASN A 92 -2.69 -29.31 15.19
N PRO A 93 -3.89 -29.81 14.80
CA PRO A 93 -5.17 -29.11 14.95
C PRO A 93 -5.48 -28.63 16.38
N LEU A 94 -5.00 -29.33 17.41
CA LEU A 94 -5.22 -28.97 18.82
C LEU A 94 -4.50 -27.66 19.20
N ALA A 95 -3.31 -27.42 18.65
CA ALA A 95 -2.57 -26.18 18.84
C ALA A 95 -3.25 -25.00 18.12
N ARG A 96 -3.84 -25.26 16.94
CA ARG A 96 -4.62 -24.28 16.18
C ARG A 96 -5.88 -23.86 16.93
N LEU A 97 -6.60 -24.81 17.53
CA LEU A 97 -7.78 -24.56 18.36
C LEU A 97 -7.41 -23.77 19.63
N LYS A 98 -6.34 -24.15 20.34
CA LYS A 98 -5.85 -23.41 21.52
C LYS A 98 -5.51 -21.96 21.16
N ARG A 99 -4.84 -21.72 20.03
CA ARG A 99 -4.51 -20.37 19.55
C ARG A 99 -5.77 -19.57 19.19
N ALA A 100 -6.75 -20.18 18.54
CA ALA A 100 -8.01 -19.54 18.21
C ALA A 100 -8.82 -19.14 19.46
N ILE A 101 -8.87 -20.01 20.48
CA ILE A 101 -9.51 -19.72 21.77
C ILE A 101 -8.74 -18.61 22.50
N PHE A 102 -7.41 -18.72 22.57
CA PHE A 102 -6.57 -17.71 23.21
C PHE A 102 -6.72 -16.33 22.57
N ASN A 103 -6.83 -16.25 21.23
CA ASN A 103 -7.02 -15.00 20.52
C ASN A 103 -8.37 -14.32 20.78
N ARG A 104 -9.41 -15.08 21.20
CA ARG A 104 -10.73 -14.53 21.58
C ARG A 104 -10.74 -13.85 22.94
N ILE A 105 -9.72 -14.06 23.76
CA ILE A 105 -9.60 -13.39 25.06
C ILE A 105 -9.27 -11.90 24.80
N PRO A 106 -9.93 -10.94 25.45
CA PRO A 106 -9.58 -9.52 25.34
C PRO A 106 -8.11 -9.27 25.72
N ASP A 107 -7.43 -8.35 25.03
CA ASP A 107 -6.00 -8.10 25.27
C ASP A 107 -5.71 -7.59 26.69
N GLN A 108 -6.66 -6.85 27.28
CA GLN A 108 -6.59 -6.45 28.69
C GLN A 108 -6.60 -7.66 29.64
N SER A 109 -7.44 -8.66 29.37
CA SER A 109 -7.50 -9.90 30.15
C SER A 109 -6.25 -10.76 29.94
N LYS A 110 -5.70 -10.80 28.71
CA LYS A 110 -4.41 -11.45 28.44
C LYS A 110 -3.26 -10.77 29.18
N ALA A 111 -3.25 -9.44 29.20
CA ALA A 111 -2.24 -8.65 29.91
C ALA A 111 -2.33 -8.86 31.42
N MET A 112 -3.54 -8.87 31.99
CA MET A 112 -3.78 -9.22 33.40
C MET A 112 -3.32 -10.65 33.72
N LEU A 113 -3.67 -11.64 32.90
CA LEU A 113 -3.27 -13.03 33.11
C LEU A 113 -1.74 -13.17 33.06
N ARG A 114 -1.08 -12.53 32.10
CA ARG A 114 0.39 -12.51 32.01
C ARG A 114 1.02 -11.86 33.22
N LYS A 115 0.46 -10.74 33.69
CA LYS A 115 0.90 -10.05 34.91
C LYS A 115 0.72 -10.94 36.14
N TRP A 116 -0.41 -11.62 36.27
CA TRP A 116 -0.69 -12.58 37.35
C TRP A 116 0.27 -13.76 37.33
N LEU A 117 0.62 -14.26 36.14
CA LEU A 117 1.63 -15.32 35.94
C LEU A 117 3.09 -14.81 36.06
N GLY A 118 3.32 -13.55 36.44
CA GLY A 118 4.66 -12.97 36.55
C GLY A 118 5.43 -12.89 35.21
N MET A 119 4.74 -13.06 34.08
CA MET A 119 5.35 -12.99 32.76
C MET A 119 5.67 -11.54 32.41
N LYS A 120 6.93 -11.27 32.05
CA LYS A 120 7.31 -9.95 31.52
C LYS A 120 6.49 -9.63 30.27
N PRO A 121 5.98 -8.40 30.11
CA PRO A 121 5.33 -7.98 28.88
C PRO A 121 6.32 -8.09 27.72
N VAL A 122 5.85 -8.61 26.58
CA VAL A 122 6.64 -8.58 25.34
C VAL A 122 6.77 -7.12 24.93
N SER A 123 7.97 -6.55 24.99
CA SER A 123 8.21 -5.18 24.54
C SER A 123 8.33 -5.14 23.03
N TYR A 124 7.62 -4.20 22.42
CA TYR A 124 7.71 -3.89 20.99
C TYR A 124 8.36 -2.52 20.77
N GLU A 125 9.13 -2.01 21.74
CA GLU A 125 9.81 -0.71 21.66
C GLU A 125 10.70 -0.58 20.42
N TRP A 126 11.32 -1.67 19.98
CA TRP A 126 12.14 -1.71 18.77
C TRP A 126 11.37 -1.28 17.51
N ARG A 127 10.04 -1.38 17.48
CA ARG A 127 9.20 -0.88 16.38
C ARG A 127 9.21 0.64 16.26
N PHE A 128 9.51 1.36 17.35
CA PHE A 128 9.53 2.82 17.40
C PHE A 128 10.95 3.40 17.30
N GLN A 129 11.98 2.55 17.40
CA GLN A 129 13.37 2.99 17.27
C GLN A 129 13.76 3.29 15.81
N LYS A 130 14.69 4.21 15.59
CA LYS A 130 15.20 4.62 14.27
C LYS A 130 15.63 3.43 13.39
N LEU A 131 15.34 3.53 12.08
CA LEU A 131 15.75 2.62 11.01
C LEU A 131 16.48 3.42 9.93
N THR A 132 17.74 3.06 9.69
CA THR A 132 18.58 3.63 8.62
C THR A 132 18.12 3.19 7.22
N ILE A 133 18.41 4.02 6.22
CA ILE A 133 18.29 3.69 4.79
C ILE A 133 19.59 3.14 4.20
N HIS A 134 20.71 3.14 4.95
CA HIS A 134 21.99 2.55 4.55
C HIS A 134 22.00 1.03 4.67
N ARG A 135 21.00 0.40 4.05
CA ARG A 135 20.82 -1.04 4.00
C ARG A 135 20.12 -1.43 2.69
N PRO A 136 20.52 -2.54 2.05
CA PRO A 136 19.83 -3.06 0.89
C PRO A 136 18.34 -3.27 1.18
N PHE A 137 17.52 -3.16 0.15
CA PHE A 137 16.16 -3.67 0.16
C PHE A 137 16.07 -4.74 -0.91
N THR A 138 15.72 -5.96 -0.51
CA THR A 138 15.84 -7.16 -1.34
C THR A 138 14.54 -7.94 -1.33
N ASN A 139 14.37 -8.87 -2.28
CA ASN A 139 13.21 -9.75 -2.39
C ASN A 139 11.91 -8.96 -2.53
N CYS A 140 11.87 -8.07 -3.53
CA CYS A 140 10.69 -7.27 -3.81
C CYS A 140 9.90 -7.77 -5.02
N GLN A 141 10.21 -8.97 -5.53
CA GLN A 141 9.57 -9.56 -6.70
C GLN A 141 9.69 -8.69 -7.97
N LEU A 142 10.92 -8.27 -8.23
CA LEU A 142 11.34 -7.40 -9.36
C LEU A 142 12.42 -8.06 -10.23
N GLU A 143 12.64 -9.36 -10.07
CA GLU A 143 13.63 -10.14 -10.82
C GLU A 143 13.11 -10.63 -12.18
N GLY A 144 11.80 -10.63 -12.38
CA GLY A 144 11.16 -10.97 -13.66
C GLY A 144 10.66 -9.74 -14.40
N ASP A 145 10.45 -9.87 -15.71
CA ASP A 145 10.01 -8.82 -16.63
C ASP A 145 8.54 -8.97 -17.07
N ASN A 146 7.92 -10.11 -16.81
CA ASN A 146 6.52 -10.36 -17.14
C ASN A 146 5.57 -9.77 -16.09
N TRP A 147 5.00 -8.60 -16.39
CA TRP A 147 4.13 -7.87 -15.47
C TRP A 147 2.74 -8.51 -15.28
N ILE A 148 2.28 -9.37 -16.20
CA ILE A 148 0.99 -10.08 -16.09
C ILE A 148 1.08 -11.42 -15.36
N GLU A 149 2.26 -11.79 -14.85
CA GLU A 149 2.38 -13.00 -14.02
C GLU A 149 1.76 -12.81 -12.63
N PRO A 150 1.09 -13.87 -12.10
CA PRO A 150 0.73 -13.92 -10.70
C PRO A 150 1.93 -13.65 -9.79
N PHE A 151 1.70 -12.88 -8.74
CA PHE A 151 2.72 -12.45 -7.79
C PHE A 151 2.16 -12.43 -6.37
N THR A 152 3.05 -12.38 -5.37
CA THR A 152 2.65 -12.21 -3.96
C THR A 152 3.55 -11.15 -3.37
N ASN A 153 3.19 -9.89 -3.55
CA ASN A 153 3.97 -8.78 -3.00
C ASN A 153 3.08 -7.57 -2.76
N HIS A 154 3.26 -6.89 -1.63
CA HIS A 154 2.51 -5.67 -1.31
C HIS A 154 3.38 -4.42 -1.27
N LEU A 155 4.65 -4.54 -1.65
CA LEU A 155 5.64 -3.45 -1.68
C LEU A 155 5.97 -3.15 -3.15
N ALA A 156 7.25 -2.94 -3.49
CA ALA A 156 7.67 -2.52 -4.83
C ALA A 156 7.19 -3.45 -5.96
N GLY A 157 7.12 -4.76 -5.73
CA GLY A 157 6.61 -5.72 -6.71
C GLY A 157 5.13 -5.53 -7.06
N GLY A 158 4.32 -5.09 -6.09
CA GLY A 158 2.92 -4.75 -6.33
C GLY A 158 2.77 -3.40 -7.05
N GLU A 159 3.55 -2.40 -6.64
CA GLU A 159 3.52 -1.09 -7.29
C GLU A 159 3.96 -1.14 -8.76
N TRP A 160 4.96 -1.98 -9.09
CA TRP A 160 5.39 -2.18 -10.46
C TRP A 160 4.23 -2.61 -11.38
N ARG A 161 3.27 -3.43 -10.91
CA ARG A 161 2.13 -3.85 -11.74
C ARG A 161 1.16 -2.70 -12.05
N LEU A 162 0.98 -1.77 -11.11
CA LEU A 162 0.21 -0.56 -11.39
C LEU A 162 0.90 0.30 -12.45
N LEU A 163 2.21 0.51 -12.34
CA LEU A 163 2.98 1.30 -13.29
C LEU A 163 2.98 0.67 -14.70
N ALA A 164 3.18 -0.65 -14.78
CA ALA A 164 3.11 -1.39 -16.03
C ALA A 164 1.72 -1.29 -16.70
N TRP A 165 0.64 -1.31 -15.90
CA TRP A 165 -0.71 -1.08 -16.40
C TRP A 165 -0.90 0.34 -16.95
N LEU A 166 -0.45 1.37 -16.22
CA LEU A 166 -0.52 2.77 -16.70
C LEU A 166 0.20 2.92 -18.05
N GLU A 167 1.39 2.33 -18.18
CA GLU A 167 2.17 2.35 -19.41
C GLU A 167 1.48 1.58 -20.54
N LYS A 168 0.91 0.41 -20.25
CA LYS A 168 0.16 -0.40 -21.22
C LYS A 168 -1.06 0.34 -21.78
N GLU A 169 -1.75 1.10 -20.94
CA GLU A 169 -2.91 1.91 -21.32
C GLU A 169 -2.52 3.29 -21.89
N ASN A 170 -1.21 3.57 -22.05
CA ASN A 170 -0.65 4.86 -22.51
C ASN A 170 -1.01 6.07 -21.61
N ILE A 171 -1.32 5.82 -20.35
CA ILE A 171 -1.63 6.87 -19.36
C ILE A 171 -0.31 7.50 -18.91
N GLN A 172 -0.12 8.77 -19.24
CA GLN A 172 1.08 9.51 -18.82
C GLN A 172 0.98 9.88 -17.34
N TYR A 173 2.05 9.63 -16.60
CA TYR A 173 2.15 9.98 -15.18
C TYR A 173 3.54 10.51 -14.85
N ASP A 174 3.60 11.32 -13.80
CA ASP A 174 4.82 11.63 -13.07
C ASP A 174 4.90 10.77 -11.81
N ILE A 175 6.09 10.53 -11.27
CA ILE A 175 6.28 9.69 -10.08
C ILE A 175 7.24 10.35 -9.09
N ILE A 176 6.93 10.27 -7.80
CA ILE A 176 7.81 10.69 -6.70
C ILE A 176 7.81 9.67 -5.58
N SER A 177 8.83 9.75 -4.73
CA SER A 177 8.91 9.00 -3.47
C SER A 177 8.18 9.71 -2.32
N GLY A 178 7.91 8.98 -1.23
CA GLY A 178 7.37 9.56 0.01
C GLY A 178 8.32 10.58 0.66
N ALA A 179 9.63 10.41 0.51
CA ALA A 179 10.61 11.36 1.02
C ALA A 179 10.54 12.72 0.30
N GLU A 180 10.36 12.72 -1.03
CA GLU A 180 10.19 13.94 -1.80
C GLU A 180 8.87 14.64 -1.48
N LEU A 181 7.79 13.88 -1.28
CA LEU A 181 6.51 14.47 -0.84
C LEU A 181 6.62 15.10 0.55
N HIS A 182 7.35 14.47 1.48
CA HIS A 182 7.62 15.04 2.80
C HIS A 182 8.44 16.34 2.70
N GLN A 183 9.51 16.34 1.89
CA GLN A 183 10.42 17.50 1.76
C GLN A 183 9.80 18.66 0.99
N THR A 184 9.02 18.38 -0.06
CA THR A 184 8.44 19.39 -0.94
C THR A 184 6.97 19.10 -1.24
N PRO A 185 6.06 19.24 -0.25
CA PRO A 185 4.63 19.02 -0.48
C PRO A 185 4.03 19.97 -1.53
N ASP A 186 4.62 21.15 -1.69
CA ASP A 186 4.18 22.16 -2.65
C ASP A 186 4.30 21.72 -4.12
N ILE A 187 4.98 20.60 -4.40
CA ILE A 187 4.98 19.97 -5.72
C ILE A 187 3.56 19.66 -6.22
N LEU A 188 2.63 19.39 -5.30
CA LEU A 188 1.25 19.02 -5.60
C LEU A 188 0.48 20.12 -6.35
N LYS A 189 0.93 21.38 -6.31
CA LYS A 189 0.31 22.49 -7.06
C LYS A 189 0.30 22.29 -8.58
N HIS A 190 1.15 21.40 -9.09
CA HIS A 190 1.30 21.15 -10.51
C HIS A 190 0.35 20.07 -11.05
N TYR A 191 -0.30 19.31 -10.16
CA TYR A 191 -1.09 18.13 -10.50
C TYR A 191 -2.58 18.34 -10.23
N LYS A 192 -3.41 17.61 -10.99
CA LYS A 192 -4.86 17.53 -10.77
C LYS A 192 -5.24 16.29 -9.97
N ALA A 193 -4.44 15.23 -10.02
CA ALA A 193 -4.70 13.98 -9.35
C ALA A 193 -3.41 13.34 -8.82
N ILE A 194 -3.52 12.63 -7.69
CA ILE A 194 -2.46 11.79 -7.16
C ILE A 194 -2.99 10.37 -6.88
N ILE A 195 -2.21 9.35 -7.22
CA ILE A 195 -2.51 7.95 -6.96
C ILE A 195 -1.70 7.46 -5.75
N PHE A 196 -2.38 6.81 -4.79
CA PHE A 196 -1.75 6.00 -3.75
C PHE A 196 -1.74 4.55 -4.19
N SER A 197 -0.54 3.98 -4.30
CA SER A 197 -0.34 2.66 -4.89
C SER A 197 -0.29 1.55 -3.84
N THR A 198 -1.06 0.48 -4.05
CA THR A 198 -0.95 -0.85 -3.41
C THR A 198 -0.95 -0.85 -1.87
N HIS A 199 0.12 -0.37 -1.22
CA HIS A 199 0.26 -0.32 0.23
C HIS A 199 0.97 0.95 0.71
N CYS A 200 0.20 2.02 0.85
CA CYS A 200 0.64 3.35 1.26
C CYS A 200 0.39 3.60 2.76
N GLU A 201 0.97 2.75 3.62
CA GLU A 201 0.68 2.68 5.07
C GLU A 201 1.39 3.75 5.93
N TYR A 202 2.67 4.04 5.64
CA TYR A 202 3.53 4.85 6.51
C TYR A 202 3.67 6.30 6.04
N TRP A 203 3.18 7.23 6.85
CA TRP A 203 3.07 8.65 6.51
C TRP A 203 3.72 9.55 7.55
N THR A 204 4.29 10.66 7.09
CA THR A 204 4.66 11.77 7.96
C THR A 204 3.51 12.77 8.06
N ARG A 205 3.55 13.63 9.09
CA ARG A 205 2.61 14.73 9.24
C ARG A 205 2.66 15.69 8.06
N GLU A 206 3.86 16.03 7.58
CA GLU A 206 4.07 16.97 6.48
C GLU A 206 3.47 16.45 5.17
N MET A 207 3.60 15.14 4.90
CA MET A 207 2.95 14.52 3.74
C MET A 207 1.42 14.65 3.83
N TYR A 208 0.85 14.33 4.98
CA TYR A 208 -0.60 14.42 5.20
C TYR A 208 -1.12 15.86 5.08
N GLU A 209 -0.46 16.81 5.73
CA GLU A 209 -0.84 18.22 5.69
C GLU A 209 -0.72 18.80 4.27
N GLY A 210 0.31 18.39 3.53
CA GLY A 210 0.46 18.72 2.12
C GLY A 210 -0.70 18.22 1.27
N ILE A 211 -1.01 16.92 1.35
CA ILE A 211 -2.14 16.33 0.62
C ILE A 211 -3.44 17.04 1.00
N LYS A 212 -3.70 17.24 2.30
CA LYS A 212 -4.90 17.92 2.79
C LYS A 212 -5.02 19.33 2.23
N LYS A 213 -3.94 20.13 2.32
CA LYS A 213 -3.88 21.51 1.79
C LYS A 213 -4.26 21.56 0.31
N TYR A 214 -3.65 20.70 -0.52
CA TYR A 214 -3.88 20.73 -1.97
C TYR A 214 -5.20 20.09 -2.38
N HIS A 215 -5.68 19.09 -1.65
CA HIS A 215 -7.01 18.55 -1.82
C HIS A 215 -8.08 19.60 -1.52
N GLU A 216 -7.96 20.34 -0.42
CA GLU A 216 -8.96 21.32 0.02
C GLU A 216 -8.92 22.63 -0.75
N ASN A 217 -7.75 23.09 -1.19
CA ASN A 217 -7.59 24.44 -1.76
C ASN A 217 -7.32 24.46 -3.27
N ASN A 218 -6.85 23.35 -3.85
CA ASN A 218 -6.39 23.27 -5.23
C ASN A 218 -7.09 22.16 -6.03
N GLN A 219 -8.19 21.63 -5.51
CA GLN A 219 -9.00 20.59 -6.16
C GLN A 219 -8.23 19.30 -6.50
N LEU A 220 -7.12 19.01 -5.81
CA LEU A 220 -6.36 17.78 -6.03
C LEU A 220 -7.23 16.55 -5.75
N TRP A 221 -7.39 15.70 -6.75
CA TRP A 221 -8.05 14.42 -6.62
C TRP A 221 -7.16 13.38 -5.94
N LEU A 222 -7.75 12.61 -5.03
CA LEU A 222 -7.07 11.51 -4.34
C LEU A 222 -7.59 10.18 -4.89
N LEU A 223 -6.74 9.44 -5.58
CA LEU A 223 -7.04 8.13 -6.14
C LEU A 223 -6.35 7.07 -5.28
N ASN A 224 -7.06 6.60 -4.25
CA ASN A 224 -6.55 5.58 -3.35
C ASN A 224 -6.74 4.16 -3.94
N LEU A 225 -5.72 3.65 -4.62
CA LEU A 225 -5.65 2.27 -5.12
C LEU A 225 -4.92 1.33 -4.15
N SER A 226 -4.80 1.76 -2.89
CA SER A 226 -4.14 1.07 -1.79
C SER A 226 -5.15 0.48 -0.79
N GLY A 227 -4.68 -0.46 0.02
CA GLY A 227 -5.29 -0.80 1.31
C GLY A 227 -4.42 -0.31 2.46
N ASN A 228 -4.96 -0.27 3.68
CA ASN A 228 -4.27 0.15 4.90
C ASN A 228 -3.55 1.51 4.75
N THR A 229 -4.26 2.44 4.13
CA THR A 229 -3.70 3.72 3.69
C THR A 229 -3.62 4.70 4.86
N MET A 230 -2.49 5.42 5.01
CA MET A 230 -2.32 6.45 6.07
C MET A 230 -2.59 5.93 7.49
N TYR A 231 -2.09 4.74 7.83
CA TYR A 231 -2.42 4.09 9.10
C TYR A 231 -1.34 4.23 10.18
N ARG A 232 -0.08 4.47 9.78
CA ARG A 232 1.07 4.61 10.69
C ARG A 232 1.73 5.97 10.53
N GLU A 233 2.07 6.62 11.64
CA GLU A 233 2.84 7.86 11.63
C GLU A 233 4.34 7.55 11.76
N ILE A 234 5.14 8.17 10.90
CA ILE A 234 6.60 8.17 10.95
C ILE A 234 7.14 9.59 10.97
N GLU A 235 8.41 9.71 11.34
CA GLU A 235 9.21 10.93 11.20
C GLU A 235 10.45 10.60 10.38
N PHE A 236 10.88 11.55 9.56
CA PHE A 236 12.20 11.52 8.93
C PHE A 236 13.24 12.21 9.80
N PHE A 237 14.48 11.77 9.65
CA PHE A 237 15.66 12.50 10.09
C PHE A 237 16.43 13.02 8.87
N ASP A 238 17.34 13.98 9.08
CA ASP A 238 18.14 14.61 8.02
C ASP A 238 18.97 13.60 7.20
N ASP A 239 19.36 12.47 7.80
CA ASP A 239 20.07 11.38 7.14
C ASP A 239 19.16 10.42 6.34
N GLY A 240 17.88 10.77 6.18
CA GLY A 240 16.87 10.00 5.47
C GLY A 240 16.34 8.77 6.23
N SER A 241 16.89 8.48 7.41
CA SER A 241 16.36 7.42 8.28
C SER A 241 14.97 7.79 8.82
N THR A 242 14.24 6.79 9.31
CA THR A 242 12.89 7.00 9.87
C THR A 242 12.72 6.40 11.26
N ARG A 243 11.82 6.97 12.06
CA ARG A 243 11.24 6.30 13.22
C ARG A 243 9.72 6.21 13.11
N CYS A 244 9.12 5.18 13.70
CA CYS A 244 7.67 5.11 13.87
C CYS A 244 7.30 5.90 15.12
N VAL A 245 6.37 6.84 14.98
CA VAL A 245 5.80 7.60 16.11
C VAL A 245 4.68 6.80 16.73
N SER A 246 3.80 6.29 15.88
CA SER A 246 2.55 5.70 16.31
C SER A 246 2.09 4.63 15.35
N LEU A 247 1.53 3.58 15.95
CA LEU A 247 0.81 2.52 15.26
C LEU A 247 -0.65 2.92 14.97
N SER A 248 -1.07 4.14 15.28
CA SER A 248 -2.39 4.67 14.92
C SER A 248 -2.24 6.12 14.50
N PHE A 249 -2.26 6.37 13.20
CA PHE A 249 -2.18 7.71 12.63
C PHE A 249 -3.29 8.61 13.20
N ALA A 250 -4.52 8.09 13.30
CA ALA A 250 -5.67 8.74 13.91
C ALA A 250 -5.43 9.27 15.33
N ASN A 251 -4.61 8.58 16.13
CA ASN A 251 -4.36 8.95 17.52
C ASN A 251 -3.20 9.92 17.71
N SER A 252 -2.42 10.19 16.66
CA SER A 252 -1.10 10.81 16.78
C SER A 252 -0.90 11.98 15.82
N CYS A 253 -1.40 11.85 14.59
CA CYS A 253 -1.37 12.90 13.59
C CYS A 253 -2.74 13.52 13.33
N ALA A 254 -3.63 12.79 12.68
CA ALA A 254 -4.96 13.27 12.29
C ALA A 254 -5.89 12.09 11.98
N ASP A 255 -7.21 12.29 12.10
CA ASP A 255 -8.19 11.34 11.60
C ASP A 255 -8.18 11.33 10.05
N GLU A 256 -7.47 10.36 9.47
CA GLU A 256 -7.30 10.18 8.03
C GLU A 256 -8.63 10.00 7.29
N THR A 257 -9.67 9.57 8.00
CA THR A 257 -11.01 9.35 7.43
C THR A 257 -11.72 10.65 7.10
N GLN A 258 -11.28 11.79 7.65
CA GLN A 258 -11.78 13.11 7.22
C GLN A 258 -11.39 13.43 5.77
N LEU A 259 -10.26 12.86 5.33
CA LEU A 259 -9.70 13.04 4.01
C LEU A 259 -10.11 11.91 3.06
N LEU A 260 -9.93 10.65 3.45
CA LEU A 260 -10.15 9.48 2.58
C LEU A 260 -11.49 8.77 2.78
N GLY A 261 -12.22 9.08 3.85
CA GLY A 261 -13.47 8.42 4.22
C GLY A 261 -13.29 7.01 4.78
N VAL A 262 -12.24 6.30 4.41
CA VAL A 262 -12.01 4.90 4.80
C VAL A 262 -10.87 4.75 5.80
N ARG A 263 -10.90 3.66 6.57
CA ARG A 263 -9.84 3.24 7.49
C ARG A 263 -9.63 1.74 7.42
N PHE A 264 -8.39 1.31 7.61
CA PHE A 264 -8.02 -0.10 7.73
C PHE A 264 -8.92 -0.88 8.68
N SER A 265 -9.34 -2.07 8.25
CA SER A 265 -10.11 -2.99 9.06
C SER A 265 -9.44 -4.37 9.14
N MET A 266 -9.21 -4.83 10.37
CA MET A 266 -8.75 -6.20 10.65
C MET A 266 -9.79 -7.29 10.34
N ALA A 267 -11.04 -6.93 10.00
CA ALA A 267 -12.16 -7.88 9.93
C ALA A 267 -11.94 -9.01 8.92
N ASP A 268 -11.34 -8.68 7.76
CA ASP A 268 -11.16 -9.57 6.60
C ASP A 268 -9.67 -9.74 6.24
N TYR A 269 -8.76 -9.46 7.19
CA TYR A 269 -7.32 -9.55 6.97
C TYR A 269 -6.92 -10.90 6.35
N SER A 270 -6.09 -10.84 5.31
CA SER A 270 -5.62 -11.97 4.49
C SER A 270 -6.70 -12.70 3.68
N THR A 271 -7.93 -12.22 3.57
CA THR A 271 -8.93 -12.78 2.64
C THR A 271 -8.96 -11.98 1.33
N CYS A 272 -9.31 -12.62 0.21
CA CYS A 272 -9.50 -12.00 -1.10
C CYS A 272 -10.81 -12.47 -1.73
N ALA A 273 -11.54 -11.54 -2.35
CA ALA A 273 -12.83 -11.78 -2.98
C ALA A 273 -13.10 -10.74 -4.09
N PRO A 274 -14.09 -10.96 -4.98
CA PRO A 274 -14.56 -9.92 -5.90
C PRO A 274 -15.28 -8.78 -5.16
N TYR A 275 -15.56 -7.70 -5.89
CA TYR A 275 -16.50 -6.66 -5.47
C TYR A 275 -17.90 -6.96 -6.00
N LYS A 276 -18.91 -6.53 -5.26
CA LYS A 276 -20.30 -6.38 -5.69
C LYS A 276 -20.61 -4.90 -5.92
N ILE A 277 -21.12 -4.55 -7.10
CA ILE A 277 -21.60 -3.22 -7.44
C ILE A 277 -22.86 -2.92 -6.62
N LEU A 278 -22.89 -1.74 -5.98
CA LEU A 278 -24.03 -1.26 -5.19
C LEU A 278 -24.77 -0.11 -5.87
N LYS A 279 -24.07 0.68 -6.71
CA LYS A 279 -24.62 1.84 -7.43
C LYS A 279 -24.29 1.77 -8.92
N PRO A 280 -24.95 0.90 -9.71
CA PRO A 280 -24.59 0.65 -11.11
C PRO A 280 -24.67 1.90 -12.01
N GLU A 281 -25.50 2.87 -11.65
CA GLU A 281 -25.65 4.16 -12.34
C GLU A 281 -24.52 5.17 -12.08
N HIS A 282 -23.62 4.88 -11.13
CA HIS A 282 -22.53 5.79 -10.79
C HIS A 282 -21.55 5.94 -11.97
N TRP A 283 -21.07 7.16 -12.23
CA TRP A 283 -20.22 7.48 -13.40
C TRP A 283 -18.92 6.65 -13.48
N ALA A 284 -18.41 6.20 -12.33
CA ALA A 284 -17.24 5.31 -12.28
C ALA A 284 -17.44 4.01 -13.06
N PHE A 285 -18.70 3.58 -13.23
CA PHE A 285 -19.08 2.38 -13.98
C PHE A 285 -19.54 2.67 -15.42
N LYS A 286 -19.39 3.91 -15.91
CA LYS A 286 -19.79 4.31 -17.26
C LYS A 286 -19.10 3.42 -18.31
N GLY A 287 -19.88 2.97 -19.30
CA GLY A 287 -19.39 2.14 -20.40
C GLY A 287 -19.18 0.67 -20.03
N LEU A 288 -19.50 0.26 -18.80
CA LEU A 288 -19.43 -1.15 -18.42
C LEU A 288 -20.70 -1.90 -18.84
N PRO A 289 -20.57 -3.14 -19.33
CA PRO A 289 -21.69 -4.04 -19.53
C PRO A 289 -22.15 -4.59 -18.17
N ILE A 290 -22.78 -3.74 -17.34
CA ILE A 290 -23.21 -4.14 -16.00
C ILE A 290 -24.38 -5.11 -16.12
N ASN A 291 -24.10 -6.38 -15.83
CA ASN A 291 -25.15 -7.38 -15.65
C ASN A 291 -25.79 -7.19 -14.26
N LYS A 292 -27.08 -6.86 -14.21
CA LYS A 292 -27.82 -6.68 -12.95
C LYS A 292 -27.98 -7.99 -12.15
N GLU A 293 -27.96 -9.14 -12.83
CA GLU A 293 -28.03 -10.47 -12.21
C GLU A 293 -26.67 -10.92 -11.66
N PHE A 294 -25.58 -10.49 -12.31
CA PHE A 294 -24.21 -10.77 -11.89
C PHE A 294 -23.42 -9.46 -11.66
N PRO A 295 -23.77 -8.68 -10.63
CA PRO A 295 -23.17 -7.37 -10.37
C PRO A 295 -21.78 -7.49 -9.72
N PHE A 296 -20.97 -8.47 -10.13
CA PHE A 296 -19.67 -8.76 -9.55
C PHE A 296 -18.53 -8.47 -10.53
N PHE A 297 -17.42 -7.96 -10.01
CA PHE A 297 -16.21 -7.71 -10.80
C PHE A 297 -14.95 -7.87 -9.95
N GLY A 298 -13.78 -7.89 -10.58
CA GLY A 298 -12.53 -8.10 -9.87
C GLY A 298 -12.44 -9.52 -9.32
N GLY A 299 -12.94 -10.51 -10.06
CA GLY A 299 -12.87 -11.92 -9.66
C GLY A 299 -11.44 -12.46 -9.68
N ILE A 300 -10.55 -11.78 -10.40
CA ILE A 300 -9.14 -12.16 -10.55
C ILE A 300 -8.27 -10.96 -10.12
N SER A 301 -7.25 -11.25 -9.32
CA SER A 301 -6.12 -10.35 -9.10
C SER A 301 -4.84 -11.16 -9.23
N LEU A 302 -3.85 -10.60 -9.92
CA LEU A 302 -2.52 -11.17 -10.01
C LEU A 302 -1.82 -11.20 -8.64
N ASN A 303 -2.22 -10.35 -7.68
CA ASN A 303 -1.68 -10.38 -6.32
C ASN A 303 -2.40 -11.45 -5.49
N GLN A 304 -1.85 -12.66 -5.50
CA GLN A 304 -2.45 -13.87 -4.94
C GLN A 304 -1.36 -14.77 -4.34
N ASN A 305 -1.72 -15.94 -3.81
CA ASN A 305 -0.68 -16.90 -3.39
C ASN A 305 0.07 -17.44 -4.60
N THR A 306 1.40 -17.30 -4.57
CA THR A 306 2.32 -17.93 -5.52
C THR A 306 3.24 -18.89 -4.78
N LEU A 307 3.94 -19.74 -5.51
CA LEU A 307 5.04 -20.51 -4.95
C LEU A 307 6.15 -19.57 -4.48
N LYS A 308 6.80 -19.92 -3.37
CA LYS A 308 7.97 -19.18 -2.90
C LYS A 308 9.12 -19.49 -3.85
N LYS A 309 9.58 -18.48 -4.60
CA LYS A 309 10.69 -18.62 -5.57
C LYS A 309 12.07 -18.70 -4.91
N TYR A 310 12.20 -18.15 -3.70
CA TYR A 310 13.48 -17.97 -3.02
C TYR A 310 13.51 -18.59 -1.62
N SER A 311 14.68 -19.05 -1.21
CA SER A 311 14.91 -19.50 0.18
C SER A 311 14.82 -18.35 1.19
N ARG A 312 15.19 -17.13 0.76
CA ARG A 312 15.25 -15.93 1.60
C ARG A 312 13.87 -15.43 2.04
N TYR A 313 13.84 -14.63 3.09
CA TYR A 313 12.62 -13.99 3.58
C TYR A 313 12.24 -12.83 2.66
N ASP A 314 10.99 -12.80 2.23
CA ASP A 314 10.40 -11.72 1.44
C ASP A 314 9.52 -10.86 2.38
N PRO A 315 9.93 -9.62 2.69
CA PRO A 315 9.15 -8.73 3.56
C PRO A 315 7.84 -8.28 2.91
N GLY A 316 7.74 -8.37 1.59
CA GLY A 316 6.53 -8.09 0.82
C GLY A 316 5.56 -9.26 0.74
N ARG A 317 5.85 -10.44 1.29
CA ARG A 317 4.88 -11.56 1.35
C ARG A 317 4.09 -11.57 2.66
N PRO A 318 2.83 -12.04 2.65
CA PRO A 318 2.01 -12.10 3.85
C PRO A 318 2.69 -12.97 4.92
N GLY A 319 2.82 -12.42 6.13
CA GLY A 319 3.61 -12.98 7.22
C GLY A 319 2.93 -14.10 8.03
N VAL A 320 1.90 -14.78 7.50
CA VAL A 320 1.20 -15.87 8.19
C VAL A 320 1.08 -17.09 7.29
N GLU A 321 1.22 -18.26 7.92
CA GLU A 321 1.52 -19.56 7.34
C GLU A 321 0.45 -20.14 6.39
N ASN A 322 -0.64 -19.40 6.12
CA ASN A 322 -1.74 -19.82 5.23
C ASN A 322 -1.86 -18.95 3.96
N GLY A 323 -1.01 -17.92 3.79
CA GLY A 323 -1.10 -17.01 2.66
C GLY A 323 -2.45 -16.25 2.60
N LEU A 324 -2.83 -15.83 1.39
CA LEU A 324 -4.11 -15.21 1.09
C LEU A 324 -5.22 -16.28 0.95
N CYS A 325 -6.39 -16.04 1.52
CA CYS A 325 -7.55 -16.93 1.43
C CYS A 325 -8.54 -16.39 0.40
N GLY A 326 -8.74 -17.13 -0.69
CA GLY A 326 -9.60 -16.71 -1.80
C GLY A 326 -8.84 -15.95 -2.89
N MET A 327 -9.58 -15.38 -3.84
CA MET A 327 -9.04 -14.67 -5.00
C MET A 327 -9.98 -13.50 -5.35
N GLY A 328 -9.40 -12.40 -5.81
CA GLY A 328 -10.13 -11.24 -6.30
C GLY A 328 -9.49 -9.92 -5.91
N ALA A 329 -10.11 -8.83 -6.35
CA ALA A 329 -9.57 -7.48 -6.23
C ALA A 329 -9.85 -6.82 -4.87
N SER A 330 -10.70 -7.39 -4.02
CA SER A 330 -10.96 -6.92 -2.64
C SER A 330 -10.27 -7.85 -1.64
N GLY A 331 -9.16 -7.42 -1.03
CA GLY A 331 -8.50 -8.30 -0.09
C GLY A 331 -7.10 -7.94 0.40
N TRP A 332 -6.54 -8.91 1.11
CA TRP A 332 -5.33 -8.86 1.93
C TRP A 332 -5.44 -7.89 3.09
N GLU A 333 -5.49 -6.59 2.81
CA GLU A 333 -5.79 -5.54 3.76
C GLU A 333 -6.81 -4.61 3.11
N THR A 334 -7.92 -4.40 3.80
CA THR A 334 -9.07 -3.69 3.24
C THR A 334 -9.47 -2.53 4.14
N ASP A 335 -9.76 -1.39 3.52
CA ASP A 335 -10.27 -0.22 4.22
C ASP A 335 -11.80 -0.21 4.14
N LYS A 336 -12.46 0.19 5.24
CA LYS A 336 -13.92 0.30 5.32
C LYS A 336 -14.31 1.75 5.58
N LEU A 337 -15.48 2.17 5.08
CA LEU A 337 -16.00 3.51 5.30
C LEU A 337 -16.17 3.75 6.81
N SER A 338 -15.49 4.76 7.33
CA SER A 338 -15.49 5.04 8.77
C SER A 338 -16.77 5.74 9.20
N ARG A 339 -17.19 5.50 10.45
CA ARG A 339 -18.30 6.25 11.08
C ARG A 339 -17.96 7.72 11.30
N THR A 340 -16.67 8.03 11.45
CA THR A 340 -16.17 9.41 11.62
C THR A 340 -16.04 10.14 10.29
N ALA A 341 -16.14 9.45 9.16
CA ALA A 341 -16.02 10.07 7.84
C ALA A 341 -17.14 11.10 7.59
N PRO A 342 -16.85 12.15 6.79
CA PRO A 342 -17.86 13.04 6.25
C PRO A 342 -18.99 12.29 5.54
N LYS A 343 -20.23 12.78 5.67
CA LYS A 343 -21.43 12.09 5.16
C LYS A 343 -21.58 12.10 3.64
N ASP A 344 -20.77 12.90 2.94
CA ASP A 344 -20.77 13.01 1.48
C ASP A 344 -19.95 11.92 0.77
N PHE A 345 -19.33 10.99 1.52
CA PHE A 345 -18.77 9.76 0.97
C PHE A 345 -19.85 8.73 0.65
N GLN A 346 -19.73 8.09 -0.50
CA GLN A 346 -20.66 7.07 -0.96
C GLN A 346 -19.94 5.77 -1.25
N ILE A 347 -20.47 4.65 -0.75
CA ILE A 347 -20.02 3.32 -1.18
C ILE A 347 -20.67 3.01 -2.52
N ILE A 348 -19.87 2.77 -3.55
CA ILE A 348 -20.33 2.46 -4.91
C ILE A 348 -20.21 0.96 -5.24
N ALA A 349 -19.28 0.27 -4.59
CA ALA A 349 -19.12 -1.17 -4.60
C ALA A 349 -18.55 -1.68 -3.28
N LYS A 350 -18.74 -2.96 -2.96
CA LYS A 350 -18.30 -3.57 -1.71
C LYS A 350 -17.71 -4.95 -1.94
N GLY A 351 -16.59 -5.25 -1.30
CA GLY A 351 -15.97 -6.57 -1.32
C GLY A 351 -16.91 -7.66 -0.79
N THR A 352 -16.87 -8.84 -1.40
CA THR A 352 -17.69 -9.99 -0.98
C THR A 352 -16.93 -10.91 -0.02
N ASN A 353 -15.88 -10.41 0.63
CA ASN A 353 -15.16 -11.12 1.69
C ASN A 353 -16.14 -11.48 2.84
N PRO A 354 -15.81 -12.47 3.69
CA PRO A 354 -16.72 -12.97 4.72
C PRO A 354 -17.33 -11.91 5.65
N ARG A 355 -16.64 -10.79 5.90
CA ARG A 355 -17.12 -9.65 6.71
C ARG A 355 -17.23 -8.35 5.90
N GLY A 356 -17.42 -8.47 4.60
CA GLY A 356 -17.76 -7.39 3.67
C GLY A 356 -16.59 -6.67 3.02
N GLY A 357 -15.34 -7.10 3.25
CA GLY A 357 -14.18 -6.68 2.48
C GLY A 357 -13.93 -5.19 2.41
N ALA A 358 -13.39 -4.75 1.29
CA ALA A 358 -13.15 -3.35 0.96
C ALA A 358 -14.44 -2.59 0.65
N ASP A 359 -14.59 -1.39 1.21
CA ASP A 359 -15.62 -0.44 0.76
C ASP A 359 -15.03 0.44 -0.34
N MET A 360 -15.44 0.22 -1.59
CA MET A 360 -15.04 1.11 -2.69
C MET A 360 -15.88 2.39 -2.59
N VAL A 361 -15.23 3.52 -2.29
CA VAL A 361 -15.91 4.78 -2.00
C VAL A 361 -15.56 5.87 -3.01
N VAL A 362 -16.52 6.75 -3.22
CA VAL A 362 -16.35 8.01 -3.94
C VAL A 362 -16.85 9.18 -3.11
N ARG A 363 -16.12 10.28 -3.19
CA ARG A 363 -16.57 11.60 -2.74
C ARG A 363 -16.38 12.58 -3.89
N GLU A 364 -17.46 13.22 -4.33
CA GLU A 364 -17.39 14.20 -5.40
C GLU A 364 -16.58 15.45 -4.98
N PRO A 365 -15.94 16.17 -5.92
CA PRO A 365 -15.41 17.49 -5.63
C PRO A 365 -16.54 18.43 -5.23
N HIS A 366 -16.28 19.34 -4.29
CA HIS A 366 -17.29 20.28 -3.81
C HIS A 366 -17.10 21.65 -4.47
N GLY A 367 -17.97 21.96 -5.44
CA GLY A 367 -17.83 23.15 -6.31
C GLY A 367 -17.71 24.49 -5.58
N THR A 368 -18.37 24.67 -4.44
CA THR A 368 -18.29 25.94 -3.68
C THR A 368 -17.10 26.03 -2.71
N LYS A 369 -16.37 24.93 -2.47
CA LYS A 369 -15.29 24.85 -1.46
C LYS A 369 -13.89 24.57 -2.04
N LYS A 370 -13.71 24.60 -3.37
CA LYS A 370 -12.44 24.29 -4.07
C LYS A 370 -11.79 22.94 -3.65
N ARG A 371 -12.58 22.01 -3.10
CA ARG A 371 -12.11 20.68 -2.69
C ARG A 371 -12.13 19.70 -3.87
N GLY A 372 -11.09 18.89 -4.00
CA GLY A 372 -10.98 17.81 -4.97
C GLY A 372 -11.93 16.64 -4.68
N GLY A 373 -11.98 15.69 -5.61
CA GLY A 373 -12.69 14.43 -5.41
C GLY A 373 -11.81 13.37 -4.75
N VAL A 374 -12.45 12.31 -4.26
CA VAL A 374 -11.77 11.12 -3.73
C VAL A 374 -12.38 9.89 -4.38
N PHE A 375 -11.54 8.99 -4.86
CA PHE A 375 -11.90 7.61 -5.17
C PHE A 375 -11.01 6.70 -4.34
N SER A 376 -11.58 5.68 -3.71
CA SER A 376 -10.81 4.65 -3.00
C SER A 376 -11.30 3.28 -3.39
N ALA A 377 -10.40 2.45 -3.93
CA ALA A 377 -10.63 1.02 -4.10
C ALA A 377 -10.55 0.29 -2.75
N SER A 378 -9.81 0.83 -1.79
CA SER A 378 -9.77 0.37 -0.39
C SER A 378 -9.27 -1.07 -0.23
N SER A 379 -8.38 -1.52 -1.10
CA SER A 379 -7.90 -2.90 -1.14
C SER A 379 -6.46 -2.96 -1.63
N LEU A 380 -5.62 -3.66 -0.87
CA LEU A 380 -4.20 -3.82 -1.16
C LEU A 380 -3.97 -4.63 -2.45
N VAL A 381 -4.83 -5.61 -2.76
CA VAL A 381 -4.71 -6.46 -3.95
C VAL A 381 -5.38 -5.87 -5.20
N PHE A 382 -6.00 -4.70 -5.12
CA PHE A 382 -6.77 -4.13 -6.23
C PHE A 382 -5.90 -3.83 -7.45
N SER A 383 -4.72 -3.25 -7.26
CA SER A 383 -3.82 -2.92 -8.39
C SER A 383 -3.40 -4.17 -9.19
N GLY A 384 -3.40 -5.35 -8.58
CA GLY A 384 -3.13 -6.62 -9.26
C GLY A 384 -4.22 -7.07 -10.23
N SER A 385 -5.43 -6.50 -10.21
CA SER A 385 -6.49 -6.85 -11.16
C SER A 385 -6.48 -6.00 -12.42
N LEU A 386 -5.80 -4.85 -12.43
CA LEU A 386 -5.88 -3.88 -13.53
C LEU A 386 -5.41 -4.43 -14.89
N GLY A 387 -4.43 -5.33 -14.88
CA GLY A 387 -3.92 -5.98 -16.09
C GLY A 387 -4.75 -7.15 -16.61
N VAL A 388 -5.72 -7.65 -15.84
CA VAL A 388 -6.41 -8.93 -16.13
C VAL A 388 -7.94 -8.87 -15.99
N ASP A 389 -8.48 -7.82 -15.36
CA ASP A 389 -9.91 -7.60 -15.21
C ASP A 389 -10.30 -6.28 -15.89
N PHE A 390 -11.03 -6.40 -17.01
CA PHE A 390 -11.46 -5.27 -17.83
C PHE A 390 -12.30 -4.26 -17.03
N VAL A 391 -13.13 -4.74 -16.11
CA VAL A 391 -14.01 -3.88 -15.32
C VAL A 391 -13.19 -3.05 -14.32
N CYS A 392 -12.26 -3.67 -13.60
CA CYS A 392 -11.33 -2.96 -12.73
C CYS A 392 -10.52 -1.90 -13.50
N SER A 393 -9.97 -2.27 -14.67
CA SER A 393 -9.22 -1.36 -15.54
C SER A 393 -10.06 -0.16 -15.98
N LEU A 394 -11.29 -0.38 -16.45
CA LEU A 394 -12.14 0.71 -16.93
C LEU A 394 -12.62 1.64 -15.80
N ILE A 395 -12.87 1.11 -14.60
CA ILE A 395 -13.20 1.94 -13.43
C ILE A 395 -12.06 2.93 -13.15
N VAL A 396 -10.81 2.46 -13.11
CA VAL A 396 -9.67 3.35 -12.84
C VAL A 396 -9.48 4.37 -13.96
N LYS A 397 -9.66 3.98 -15.22
CA LYS A 397 -9.63 4.92 -16.36
C LYS A 397 -10.69 6.02 -16.23
N ASN A 398 -11.95 5.63 -15.99
CA ASN A 398 -13.04 6.58 -15.77
C ASN A 398 -12.73 7.57 -14.62
N VAL A 399 -12.11 7.08 -13.54
CA VAL A 399 -11.71 7.90 -12.39
C VAL A 399 -10.57 8.85 -12.74
N ILE A 400 -9.55 8.38 -13.47
CA ILE A 400 -8.45 9.23 -13.95
C ILE A 400 -9.00 10.32 -14.87
N ASP A 401 -9.80 9.95 -15.87
CA ASP A 401 -10.39 10.90 -16.82
C ASP A 401 -11.21 11.97 -16.07
N ARG A 402 -12.08 11.53 -15.14
CA ARG A 402 -12.88 12.45 -14.31
C ARG A 402 -12.01 13.41 -13.49
N ALA A 403 -10.91 12.91 -12.94
CA ALA A 403 -9.99 13.69 -12.12
C ALA A 403 -9.19 14.71 -12.95
N LEU A 404 -8.86 14.36 -14.20
CA LEU A 404 -8.06 15.21 -15.09
C LEU A 404 -8.91 16.22 -15.87
N ASP A 405 -10.15 15.92 -16.22
CA ASP A 405 -11.04 16.81 -16.99
C ASP A 405 -11.67 17.92 -16.13
N GLY A 406 -11.69 17.74 -14.80
CA GLY A 406 -12.19 18.74 -13.86
C GLY A 406 -13.72 18.80 -13.76
N PRO A 407 -14.28 19.65 -12.87
CA PRO A 407 -15.73 19.69 -12.60
C PRO A 407 -16.58 20.19 -13.76
N GLU A 408 -15.99 20.78 -14.81
CA GLU A 408 -16.69 21.36 -15.96
C GLU A 408 -16.90 20.41 -17.15
N SER A 409 -16.51 19.14 -17.04
CA SER A 409 -16.96 18.14 -18.01
C SER A 409 -18.46 17.90 -17.81
N LYS A 410 -19.29 18.77 -18.38
CA LYS A 410 -20.68 18.48 -18.71
C LYS A 410 -20.65 17.27 -19.65
N LEU A 411 -20.79 16.09 -19.04
CA LEU A 411 -21.43 14.95 -19.69
C LEU A 411 -22.93 15.18 -19.69
#